data_AF-A0A0F5MND5-F1
#
_entry.id   AF-A0A0F5MND5-F1
#
_cell.length_a   1.000
_cell.length_b   1.000
_cell.length_c   1.000
_cell.angle_alpha   90.00
_cell.angle_beta   90.00
_cell.angle_gamma   90.00
#
_symmetry.space_group_name_H-M   'P 1'
#
loop_
_entity.id
_entity.type
_entity.pdbx_description
1 polymer ?
#
loop_
_entity_poly.entity_id
_entity_poly.type
_entity_poly.pdbx_seq_one_letter_code
_entity_poly.pdbx_strand_id
1 'polypeptide(L)'
;MAIVNVSIRNCSYQIACNDGEEENLKNLASSLSDRVDRLSMSYAKANDSLLLVIAALTIENDLEELKKKRHQLPLYDKKEQEKKTVAADNSVSEALDAISEYVENLARKINNL
;
A
#
# COMPACT_ATOMS: atom_id res chain seq x y z
N MET A 1 23.04 -5.07 -16.81
CA MET A 1 22.59 -3.86 -17.54
C MET A 1 22.06 -4.31 -18.89
N ALA A 2 20.74 -4.31 -19.04
CA ALA A 2 20.06 -4.74 -20.25
C ALA A 2 19.35 -3.57 -20.92
N ILE A 3 19.21 -3.61 -22.25
CA ILE A 3 18.38 -2.68 -23.01
C ILE A 3 17.19 -3.46 -23.52
N VAL A 4 15.98 -2.98 -23.21
CA VAL A 4 14.73 -3.59 -23.65
C VAL A 4 14.09 -2.67 -24.68
N ASN A 5 13.73 -3.26 -25.82
CA ASN A 5 12.87 -2.61 -26.80
C ASN A 5 11.41 -2.78 -26.36
N VAL A 6 10.71 -1.67 -26.19
CA VAL A 6 9.29 -1.62 -25.88
C VAL A 6 8.58 -0.81 -26.94
N SER A 7 7.43 -1.31 -27.41
CA SER A 7 6.59 -0.64 -28.39
C SER A 7 5.36 -0.09 -27.69
N ILE A 8 5.10 1.20 -27.86
CA ILE A 8 3.89 1.86 -27.39
C ILE A 8 3.22 2.42 -28.64
N ARG A 9 2.09 1.79 -29.03
CA ARG A 9 1.39 2.07 -30.28
C ARG A 9 2.33 1.97 -31.51
N ASN A 10 2.49 3.05 -32.27
CA ASN A 10 3.30 3.10 -33.51
C ASN A 10 4.76 3.52 -33.26
N CYS A 11 5.17 3.68 -31.99
CA CYS A 11 6.51 4.12 -31.63
C CYS A 11 7.25 3.02 -30.84
N SER A 12 8.50 2.75 -31.22
CA SER A 12 9.40 1.86 -30.48
C SER A 12 10.41 2.67 -29.69
N TYR A 13 10.62 2.28 -28.44
CA TYR A 13 11.50 2.93 -27.49
C TYR A 13 12.52 1.93 -26.94
N GLN A 14 13.76 2.39 -26.74
CA GLN A 14 14.82 1.65 -26.08
C GLN A 14 14.98 2.17 -24.66
N ILE A 15 14.77 1.29 -23.69
CA ILE A 15 14.85 1.63 -22.27
C ILE A 15 15.91 0.75 -21.63
N ALA A 16 16.84 1.38 -20.92
CA ALA A 16 17.80 0.67 -20.10
C ALA A 16 17.13 0.22 -18.80
N CYS A 17 17.30 -1.05 -18.42
CA CYS A 17 16.76 -1.60 -17.19
C CYS A 17 17.82 -2.41 -16.44
N ASN A 18 17.57 -2.61 -15.15
CA ASN A 18 18.38 -3.52 -14.35
C ASN A 18 18.02 -4.98 -14.66
N ASP A 19 18.92 -5.89 -14.32
CA ASP A 19 18.73 -7.31 -14.57
C ASP A 19 17.55 -7.81 -13.71
N GLY A 20 16.55 -8.42 -14.35
CA GLY A 20 15.31 -8.89 -13.71
C GLY A 20 14.11 -7.94 -13.79
N GLU A 21 14.27 -6.71 -14.27
CA GLU A 21 13.15 -5.75 -14.41
C GLU A 21 12.48 -5.80 -15.80
N GLU A 22 13.03 -6.59 -16.72
CA GLU A 22 12.66 -6.64 -18.13
C GLU A 22 11.19 -7.01 -18.35
N GLU A 23 10.68 -7.98 -17.60
CA GLU A 23 9.29 -8.44 -17.70
C GLU A 23 8.32 -7.38 -17.16
N ASN A 24 8.64 -6.80 -16.00
CA ASN A 24 7.84 -5.73 -15.42
C ASN A 24 7.75 -4.52 -16.36
N LEU A 25 8.87 -4.14 -16.98
CA LEU A 25 8.92 -3.05 -17.95
C LEU A 25 8.05 -3.33 -19.18
N LYS A 26 8.07 -4.55 -19.71
CA LYS A 26 7.20 -4.95 -20.84
C LYS A 26 5.72 -4.90 -20.44
N ASN A 27 5.38 -5.35 -19.25
CA ASN A 27 4.01 -5.30 -18.74
C ASN A 27 3.52 -3.84 -18.58
N LEU A 28 4.36 -2.96 -18.03
CA LEU A 28 4.07 -1.52 -17.92
C LEU A 28 3.89 -0.88 -19.30
N ALA A 29 4.75 -1.21 -20.27
CA ALA A 29 4.63 -0.71 -21.63
C ALA A 29 3.34 -1.17 -22.32
N SER A 30 2.93 -2.43 -22.14
CA SER A 30 1.66 -2.94 -22.65
C SER A 30 0.47 -2.20 -22.04
N SER A 31 0.47 -2.02 -20.72
CA SER A 31 -0.59 -1.29 -20.02
C SER A 31 -0.70 0.18 -20.48
N LEU A 32 0.45 0.82 -20.71
CA LEU A 32 0.51 2.18 -21.25
C LEU A 32 -0.01 2.22 -22.70
N SER A 33 0.36 1.25 -23.54
CA SER A 33 -0.14 1.16 -24.92
C SER A 33 -1.66 1.04 -24.95
N ASP A 34 -2.25 0.15 -24.16
CA ASP A 34 -3.71 -0.01 -24.08
C ASP A 34 -4.41 1.29 -23.66
N ARG A 35 -3.77 2.05 -22.75
CA ARG A 35 -4.32 3.33 -22.29
C ARG A 35 -4.26 4.39 -23.38
N VAL A 36 -3.14 4.49 -24.10
CA VAL A 36 -2.97 5.38 -25.25
C VAL A 36 -3.97 5.04 -26.35
N ASP A 37 -4.21 3.75 -26.61
CA ASP A 37 -5.19 3.31 -27.61
C ASP A 37 -6.62 3.69 -27.22
N ARG A 38 -7.01 3.54 -25.95
CA ARG A 38 -8.30 4.03 -25.46
C ARG A 38 -8.44 5.55 -25.61
N LEU A 39 -7.39 6.30 -25.28
CA LEU A 39 -7.38 7.75 -25.46
C LEU A 39 -7.48 8.15 -26.93
N SER A 40 -6.90 7.37 -27.85
CA SER A 40 -7.01 7.63 -29.28
C SER A 40 -8.45 7.60 -29.80
N MET A 41 -9.33 6.79 -29.18
CA MET A 41 -10.75 6.76 -29.54
C MET A 41 -11.47 8.07 -29.18
N SER A 42 -11.12 8.68 -28.05
CA SER A 42 -11.68 9.97 -27.61
C SER A 42 -11.01 11.17 -28.27
N TYR A 43 -9.74 11.03 -28.66
CA TYR A 43 -8.90 12.09 -29.21
C TYR A 43 -8.37 11.72 -30.61
N ALA A 44 -9.28 11.35 -31.53
CA ALA A 44 -8.93 10.81 -32.85
C ALA A 44 -8.11 11.74 -33.77
N LYS A 45 -8.03 13.04 -33.46
CA LYS A 45 -7.20 14.03 -34.19
C LYS A 45 -5.86 14.35 -33.52
N ALA A 46 -5.56 13.74 -32.38
CA ALA A 46 -4.31 13.98 -31.67
C ALA A 46 -3.14 13.19 -32.28
N ASN A 47 -1.96 13.81 -32.31
CA ASN A 47 -0.70 13.14 -32.63
C ASN A 47 -0.30 12.19 -31.48
N ASP A 48 0.46 11.14 -31.78
CA ASP A 48 0.92 10.11 -30.84
C ASP A 48 1.69 10.72 -29.66
N SER A 49 2.54 11.73 -29.92
CA SER A 49 3.22 12.49 -28.86
C SER A 49 2.24 13.21 -27.92
N LEU A 50 1.15 13.76 -28.46
CA LEU A 50 0.14 14.43 -27.64
C LEU A 50 -0.69 13.42 -26.84
N LEU A 51 -1.02 12.27 -27.44
CA LEU A 51 -1.69 11.17 -26.74
C LEU A 51 -0.85 10.64 -25.57
N LEU A 52 0.47 10.52 -25.75
CA LEU A 52 1.39 10.16 -24.67
C LEU A 52 1.41 11.20 -23.54
N VAL A 53 1.42 12.50 -23.87
CA VAL A 53 1.33 13.57 -22.87
C VAL A 53 0.00 13.50 -22.11
N ILE A 54 -1.11 13.30 -22.80
CA ILE A 54 -2.43 13.15 -22.16
C ILE A 54 -2.44 11.90 -21.27
N ALA A 55 -1.90 10.77 -21.74
CA ALA A 55 -1.79 9.56 -20.96
C ALA A 55 -0.98 9.78 -19.66
N ALA A 56 0.16 10.46 -19.76
CA ALA A 56 1.02 10.78 -18.61
C ALA A 56 0.31 11.69 -17.60
N LEU A 57 -0.33 12.77 -18.05
CA LEU A 57 -1.11 13.67 -17.18
C LEU A 57 -2.27 12.95 -16.50
N THR A 58 -2.93 12.05 -17.22
CA THR A 58 -4.03 11.27 -16.66
C THR A 58 -3.50 10.26 -15.62
N ILE A 59 -2.30 9.69 -15.80
CA ILE A 59 -1.67 8.80 -14.80
C ILE A 59 -1.33 9.60 -13.53
N GLU A 60 -0.77 10.79 -13.68
CA GLU A 60 -0.47 11.66 -12.52
C GLU A 60 -1.74 12.05 -11.76
N ASN A 61 -2.84 12.36 -12.46
CA ASN A 61 -4.12 12.62 -11.81
C ASN A 61 -4.63 11.39 -11.02
N ASP A 62 -4.54 10.19 -11.59
CA ASP A 62 -4.94 8.96 -10.89
C ASP A 62 -4.06 8.72 -9.65
N LEU A 63 -2.75 8.96 -9.74
CA LEU A 63 -1.82 8.86 -8.62
C LEU A 63 -2.13 9.89 -7.53
N GLU A 64 -2.48 11.12 -7.89
CA GLU A 64 -2.93 12.13 -6.93
C GLU A 64 -4.22 11.72 -6.22
N GLU A 65 -5.21 11.22 -6.95
CA GLU A 65 -6.45 10.74 -6.35
C GLU A 65 -6.21 9.57 -5.39
N LEU A 66 -5.36 8.61 -5.77
CA LEU A 66 -4.99 7.49 -4.91
C LEU A 66 -4.22 7.97 -3.67
N LYS A 67 -3.30 8.92 -3.82
CA LYS A 67 -2.61 9.55 -2.69
C LYS A 67 -3.60 10.25 -1.76
N LYS A 68 -4.55 11.03 -2.28
CA LYS A 68 -5.60 11.70 -1.49
C LYS A 68 -6.49 10.68 -0.77
N LYS A 69 -6.96 9.64 -1.45
CA LYS A 69 -7.73 8.53 -0.85
C LYS A 69 -6.95 7.82 0.25
N ARG A 70 -5.65 7.61 0.11
CA ARG A 70 -4.79 7.04 1.17
C ARG A 70 -4.70 7.95 2.41
N HIS A 71 -4.77 9.27 2.25
CA HIS A 71 -4.78 10.21 3.37
C HIS A 71 -6.18 10.40 3.98
N GLN A 72 -7.23 10.11 3.20
CA GLN A 72 -8.64 10.21 3.62
C GLN A 72 -9.21 8.91 4.17
N LEU A 73 -8.60 7.76 3.88
CA LEU A 73 -8.80 6.59 4.73
C LEU A 73 -8.43 7.08 6.13
N PRO A 74 -9.36 7.08 7.10
CA PRO A 74 -8.97 7.34 8.46
C PRO A 74 -7.82 6.38 8.70
N LEU A 75 -6.66 6.90 9.10
CA LEU A 75 -5.65 6.07 9.70
C LEU A 75 -6.45 5.18 10.64
N TYR A 76 -6.46 3.87 10.39
CA TYR A 76 -6.95 2.88 11.33
C TYR A 76 -6.01 2.99 12.52
N ASP A 77 -6.32 4.03 13.28
CA ASP A 77 -6.15 4.30 14.67
C ASP A 77 -5.04 3.49 15.34
N LYS A 78 -3.80 3.89 15.08
CA LYS A 78 -2.69 3.56 15.99
C LYS A 78 -3.03 3.96 17.43
N LYS A 79 -3.86 5.00 17.63
CA LYS A 79 -4.35 5.43 18.95
C LYS A 79 -5.38 4.48 19.57
N GLU A 80 -6.15 3.74 18.78
CA GLU A 80 -7.16 2.80 19.29
C GLU A 80 -6.55 1.43 19.60
N GLN A 81 -5.48 1.04 18.91
CA GLN A 81 -4.62 -0.07 19.33
C GLN A 81 -3.89 0.24 20.65
N GLU A 82 -3.29 1.41 20.81
CA GLU A 82 -2.66 1.81 22.09
C GLU A 82 -3.67 1.83 23.24
N LYS A 83 -4.90 2.32 23.03
CA LYS A 83 -5.94 2.28 24.06
C LYS A 83 -6.40 0.85 24.40
N LYS A 84 -6.50 -0.05 23.42
CA LYS A 84 -6.85 -1.45 23.68
C LYS A 84 -5.72 -2.21 24.36
N THR A 85 -4.46 -1.95 24.04
CA THR A 85 -3.32 -2.59 24.73
C THR A 85 -3.21 -2.13 26.17
N VAL A 86 -3.39 -0.84 26.47
CA VAL A 86 -3.34 -0.32 27.85
C VAL A 86 -4.54 -0.82 28.69
N ALA A 87 -5.74 -0.90 28.10
CA ALA A 87 -6.91 -1.45 28.80
C ALA A 87 -6.80 -2.97 29.05
N ALA A 88 -6.17 -3.71 28.13
CA ALA A 88 -5.89 -5.13 28.33
C ALA A 88 -4.82 -5.35 29.41
N ASP A 89 -3.78 -4.51 29.46
CA ASP A 89 -2.69 -4.62 30.45
C ASP A 89 -3.17 -4.35 31.88
N ASN A 90 -4.04 -3.35 32.07
CA ASN A 90 -4.62 -3.04 33.39
C ASN A 90 -5.51 -4.18 33.92
N SER A 91 -6.34 -4.80 33.08
CA SER A 91 -7.20 -5.90 33.53
C SER A 91 -6.42 -7.17 33.88
N VAL A 92 -5.28 -7.41 33.20
CA VAL A 92 -4.34 -8.49 33.57
C VAL A 92 -3.66 -8.18 34.90
N SER A 93 -3.23 -6.93 35.14
CA SER A 93 -2.63 -6.55 36.42
C SER A 93 -3.60 -6.72 37.59
N GLU A 94 -4.87 -6.30 37.43
CA GLU A 94 -5.91 -6.48 38.45
C GLU A 94 -6.16 -7.96 38.78
N ALA A 95 -6.17 -8.83 37.76
CA ALA A 95 -6.32 -10.26 37.96
C ALA A 95 -5.11 -10.88 38.68
N LEU A 96 -3.89 -10.43 38.39
CA LEU A 96 -2.67 -10.88 39.06
C LEU A 96 -2.61 -10.46 40.53
N ASP A 97 -3.08 -9.25 40.85
CA ASP A 97 -3.17 -8.77 42.24
C ASP A 97 -4.18 -9.62 43.06
N ALA A 98 -5.35 -9.91 42.49
CA ALA A 98 -6.36 -10.76 43.13
C ALA A 98 -5.86 -12.20 43.36
N ILE A 99 -5.11 -12.77 42.41
CA ILE A 99 -4.49 -14.09 42.56
C ILE A 99 -3.42 -14.06 43.65
N SER A 100 -2.59 -13.01 43.70
CA SER A 100 -1.54 -12.86 44.70
C SER A 100 -2.13 -12.79 46.11
N GLU A 101 -3.20 -12.03 46.30
CA GLU A 101 -3.92 -11.94 47.58
C GLU A 101 -4.54 -13.28 47.98
N TYR A 102 -5.07 -14.04 47.02
CA TYR A 102 -5.61 -15.38 47.29
C TYR A 102 -4.53 -16.38 47.69
N VAL A 103 -3.37 -16.35 47.02
CA VAL A 103 -2.21 -17.20 47.33
C VAL A 103 -1.66 -16.88 48.71
N GLU A 104 -1.52 -15.60 49.09
CA GLU A 104 -1.12 -15.21 50.44
C GLU A 104 -2.10 -15.72 51.50
N ASN A 105 -3.40 -15.62 51.24
CA ASN A 105 -4.42 -16.10 52.17
C ASN A 105 -4.40 -17.62 52.34
N LEU A 106 -4.14 -18.37 51.26
CA LEU A 106 -3.93 -19.82 51.35
C LEU A 106 -2.66 -20.16 52.13
N ALA A 107 -1.56 -19.48 51.86
CA ALA A 107 -0.30 -19.68 52.57
C ALA A 107 -0.46 -19.39 54.08
N ARG A 108 -1.16 -18.32 54.45
CA ARG A 108 -1.48 -18.01 55.86
C ARG A 108 -2.37 -19.06 56.50
N LYS A 109 -3.34 -19.61 55.79
CA LYS A 109 -4.20 -20.70 56.30
C LYS A 109 -3.41 -21.99 56.54
N ILE A 110 -2.47 -22.32 55.66
CA ILE A 110 -1.63 -23.51 55.81
C ILE A 110 -0.62 -23.34 56.95
N ASN A 111 -0.08 -22.14 57.15
CA ASN A 111 0.91 -21.88 58.21
C ASN A 111 0.28 -21.68 59.61
N ASN A 112 -1.05 -21.54 59.69
CA ASN A 112 -1.82 -21.48 60.94
C ASN A 112 -2.52 -22.83 61.27
N LEU A 113 -2.13 -23.91 60.59
CA LEU A 113 -2.46 -25.31 60.88
C LEU A 113 -1.21 -26.03 61.39
#